data_AF-A0A4Q4LXU1-F1
#
_entry.id   AF-A0A4Q4LXU1-F1
#
_cell.length_a   1.000
_cell.length_b   1.000
_cell.length_c   1.000
_cell.angle_alpha   90.00
_cell.angle_beta   90.00
_cell.angle_gamma   90.00
#
_symmetry.space_group_name_H-M   'P 1'
#
loop_
_entity.id
_entity.type
_entity.pdbx_description
1 polymer ?
#
loop_
_entity_poly.entity_id
_entity_poly.type
_entity_poly.pdbx_seq_one_letter_code
_entity_poly.pdbx_strand_id
1 'polypeptide(L)'
;MASIAASLGLSVCDIARANRMADATLVYAGEQLSIPSASTCPDDDSCLISDNTNATATCVMGGPHVYTSFDGDTLRSIAEQKFNISLSALQQTAMGPGISNDPDTNIGAGQTLKLPLCKESQCQMLPYEIQYGTYADVARTYGSTVGQIMAVNPTYNKSTGAAGDGPVVAILADCHLTTDGTPTVIS
;
A
#
# COMPACT_ATOMS: atom_id res chain seq x y z
N MET A 1 -0.72 -15.00 -6.31
CA MET A 1 -0.43 -14.51 -7.69
C MET A 1 0.66 -15.29 -8.41
N ALA A 2 1.85 -15.49 -7.83
CA ALA A 2 2.99 -16.16 -8.51
C ALA A 2 2.65 -17.50 -9.20
N SER A 3 1.89 -18.37 -8.54
CA SER A 3 1.46 -19.66 -9.13
C SER A 3 0.50 -19.50 -10.33
N ILE A 4 -0.33 -18.46 -10.33
CA ILE A 4 -1.24 -18.12 -11.43
C ILE A 4 -0.43 -17.61 -12.62
N ALA A 5 0.52 -16.70 -12.38
CA ALA A 5 1.40 -16.16 -13.41
C ALA A 5 2.21 -17.29 -14.08
N ALA A 6 2.82 -18.17 -13.27
CA ALA A 6 3.61 -19.30 -13.75
C ALA A 6 2.80 -20.29 -14.59
N SER A 7 1.55 -20.59 -14.23
CA SER A 7 0.71 -21.54 -14.99
C SER A 7 0.25 -20.99 -16.35
N LEU A 8 0.21 -19.66 -16.49
CA LEU A 8 -0.18 -18.97 -17.71
C LEU A 8 1.02 -18.54 -18.56
N GLY A 9 2.26 -18.70 -18.06
CA GLY A 9 3.45 -18.17 -18.73
C GLY A 9 3.46 -16.64 -18.82
N LEU A 10 2.86 -15.98 -17.83
CA LEU A 10 2.78 -14.52 -17.70
C LEU A 10 3.57 -14.06 -16.49
N SER A 11 3.81 -12.74 -16.42
CA SER A 11 4.48 -12.16 -15.27
C SER A 11 3.51 -11.77 -14.16
N VAL A 12 3.99 -11.77 -12.92
CA VAL A 12 3.20 -11.34 -11.74
C VAL A 12 2.73 -9.90 -11.89
N CYS A 13 3.62 -8.99 -12.28
CA CYS A 13 3.27 -7.57 -12.38
C CYS A 13 2.42 -7.24 -13.58
N ASP A 14 2.54 -7.96 -14.70
CA ASP A 14 1.65 -7.76 -15.85
C ASP A 14 0.20 -8.04 -15.46
N ILE A 15 -0.04 -9.15 -14.75
CA ILE A 15 -1.38 -9.48 -14.24
C ILE A 15 -1.83 -8.46 -13.20
N ALA A 16 -0.98 -8.14 -12.21
CA ALA A 16 -1.36 -7.24 -11.13
C ALA A 16 -1.75 -5.84 -11.64
N ARG A 17 -0.99 -5.28 -12.59
CA ARG A 17 -1.25 -3.97 -13.19
C ARG A 17 -2.47 -3.98 -14.10
N ALA A 18 -2.71 -5.06 -14.85
CA ALA A 18 -3.92 -5.22 -15.64
C ALA A 18 -5.19 -5.23 -14.76
N ASN A 19 -5.07 -5.67 -13.50
CA ASN A 19 -6.14 -5.72 -12.51
C ASN A 19 -6.17 -4.52 -11.55
N ARG A 20 -5.23 -3.58 -11.71
CA ARG A 20 -5.11 -2.36 -10.89
C ARG A 20 -4.99 -2.65 -9.39
N MET A 21 -4.27 -3.71 -9.01
CA MET A 21 -4.31 -4.24 -7.65
C MET A 21 -3.71 -3.30 -6.60
N ALA A 22 -4.27 -3.31 -5.39
CA ALA A 22 -3.70 -2.67 -4.21
C ALA A 22 -2.35 -3.32 -3.85
N ASP A 23 -2.31 -4.65 -3.89
CA ASP A 23 -1.13 -5.47 -3.64
C ASP A 23 -1.17 -6.68 -4.56
N ALA A 24 -0.10 -6.92 -5.31
CA ALA A 24 -0.01 -8.04 -6.23
C ALA A 24 -0.12 -9.42 -5.55
N THR A 25 0.15 -9.48 -4.24
CA THR A 25 0.08 -10.71 -3.44
C THR A 25 -1.30 -10.97 -2.84
N LEU A 26 -2.14 -9.94 -2.74
CA LEU A 26 -3.47 -10.01 -2.14
C LEU A 26 -4.51 -10.56 -3.12
N VAL A 27 -4.54 -11.88 -3.26
CA VAL A 27 -5.45 -12.60 -4.17
C VAL A 27 -6.34 -13.53 -3.37
N TYR A 28 -7.66 -13.38 -3.51
CA TYR A 28 -8.64 -14.23 -2.81
C TYR A 28 -9.19 -15.32 -3.73
N ALA A 29 -9.55 -16.45 -3.12
CA ALA A 29 -10.21 -17.54 -3.83
C ALA A 29 -11.54 -17.08 -4.43
N GLY A 30 -11.77 -17.41 -5.70
CA GLY A 30 -12.99 -17.03 -6.43
C GLY A 30 -12.92 -15.65 -7.10
N GLU A 31 -11.83 -14.90 -6.94
CA GLU A 31 -11.64 -13.65 -7.68
C GLU A 31 -11.47 -13.89 -9.19
N GLN A 32 -12.13 -13.06 -9.98
CA GLN A 32 -11.90 -12.99 -11.43
C GLN A 32 -10.78 -11.99 -11.71
N LEU A 33 -9.76 -12.45 -12.41
CA LEU A 33 -8.62 -11.64 -12.85
C LEU A 33 -8.69 -11.46 -14.37
N SER A 34 -8.54 -10.21 -14.80
CA SER A 34 -8.26 -9.91 -16.21
C SER A 34 -6.87 -10.41 -16.56
N ILE A 35 -6.78 -11.26 -17.57
CA ILE A 35 -5.52 -11.85 -18.02
C ILE A 35 -5.03 -11.08 -19.24
N PRO A 36 -3.88 -10.36 -19.16
CA PRO A 36 -3.33 -9.63 -20.29
C PRO A 36 -2.72 -10.59 -21.32
N SER A 37 -2.46 -10.07 -22.52
CA SER A 37 -1.58 -10.74 -23.47
C SER A 37 -0.16 -10.81 -22.93
N ALA A 38 0.58 -11.88 -23.28
CA ALA A 38 1.99 -12.01 -22.92
C ALA A 38 2.79 -10.78 -23.38
N SER A 39 3.55 -10.19 -22.46
CA SER A 39 4.47 -9.11 -22.76
C SER A 39 5.77 -9.68 -23.34
N THR A 40 6.48 -8.87 -24.13
CA THR A 40 7.83 -9.22 -24.62
C THR A 40 8.92 -8.96 -23.59
N CYS A 41 8.57 -8.30 -22.49
CA CYS A 41 9.46 -7.93 -21.39
C CYS A 41 8.72 -8.22 -20.06
N PRO A 42 8.68 -9.48 -19.63
CA PRO A 42 7.98 -9.86 -18.40
C PRO A 42 8.61 -9.19 -17.19
N ASP A 43 7.77 -8.73 -16.27
CA ASP A 43 8.16 -8.09 -15.02
C ASP A 43 7.50 -8.82 -13.84
N ASP A 44 8.29 -9.48 -13.01
CA ASP A 44 7.78 -10.33 -11.93
C ASP A 44 7.84 -9.66 -10.55
N ASP A 45 8.53 -8.53 -10.42
CA ASP A 45 8.94 -8.02 -9.12
C ASP A 45 8.72 -6.52 -8.89
N SER A 46 8.73 -5.67 -9.92
CA SER A 46 8.80 -4.21 -9.70
C SER A 46 7.53 -3.59 -9.09
N CYS A 47 6.40 -4.30 -9.20
CA CYS A 47 5.11 -3.96 -8.60
C CYS A 47 4.90 -4.57 -7.20
N LEU A 48 5.80 -5.45 -6.75
CA LEU A 48 5.73 -6.06 -5.43
C LEU A 48 6.10 -5.03 -4.37
N ILE A 49 5.49 -5.15 -3.20
CA ILE A 49 5.88 -4.37 -2.03
C ILE A 49 7.17 -5.00 -1.49
N SER A 50 8.29 -4.31 -1.67
CA SER A 50 9.60 -4.81 -1.27
C SER A 50 9.79 -4.78 0.25
N ASP A 51 10.44 -5.80 0.79
CA ASP A 51 10.95 -5.79 2.16
C ASP A 51 12.04 -4.73 2.34
N ASN A 52 11.76 -3.70 3.14
CA ASN A 52 12.79 -2.80 3.64
C ASN A 52 13.05 -3.04 5.13
N THR A 53 13.74 -4.15 5.42
CA THR A 53 14.17 -4.50 6.80
C THR A 53 15.14 -3.49 7.41
N ASN A 54 15.63 -2.52 6.64
CA ASN A 54 16.50 -1.43 7.08
C ASN A 54 15.75 -0.08 7.18
N ALA A 55 14.42 -0.07 7.23
CA ALA A 55 13.64 1.13 7.42
C ALA A 55 14.02 1.82 8.76
N THR A 56 14.45 3.08 8.67
CA THR A 56 14.92 3.87 9.83
C THR A 56 13.98 5.01 10.23
N ALA A 57 13.01 5.35 9.39
CA ALA A 57 12.03 6.39 9.70
C ALA A 57 11.19 5.98 10.92
N THR A 58 10.97 6.91 11.84
CA THR A 58 10.28 6.63 13.11
C THR A 58 8.82 7.08 13.12
N CYS A 59 8.33 7.62 12.00
CA CYS A 59 6.99 8.13 11.89
C CYS A 59 6.56 8.23 10.41
N VAL A 60 5.25 8.24 10.19
CA VAL A 60 4.60 8.45 8.89
C VAL A 60 4.33 9.94 8.71
N MET A 61 4.77 10.52 7.60
CA MET A 61 4.51 11.93 7.26
C MET A 61 3.06 12.13 6.82
N GLY A 62 2.42 13.18 7.31
CA GLY A 62 1.07 13.65 6.95
C GLY A 62 -0.09 12.76 7.42
N GLY A 63 0.10 11.44 7.50
CA GLY A 63 -0.90 10.48 7.96
C GLY A 63 -1.16 9.34 6.99
N PRO A 64 -2.26 8.59 7.20
CA PRO A 64 -3.24 8.75 8.28
C PRO A 64 -2.77 8.17 9.63
N HIS A 65 -3.48 8.48 10.74
CA HIS A 65 -3.13 7.97 12.09
C HIS A 65 -3.60 6.53 12.37
N VAL A 66 -4.53 6.01 11.55
CA VAL A 66 -5.12 4.69 11.72
C VAL A 66 -4.93 3.90 10.44
N TYR A 67 -4.52 2.64 10.61
CA TYR A 67 -4.47 1.65 9.54
C TYR A 67 -5.42 0.50 9.87
N THR A 68 -6.20 0.07 8.88
CA THR A 68 -7.03 -1.12 8.95
C THR A 68 -6.30 -2.25 8.22
N SER A 69 -6.06 -3.36 8.90
CA SER A 69 -5.32 -4.50 8.37
C SER A 69 -6.06 -5.20 7.23
N PHE A 70 -5.29 -5.64 6.26
CA PHE A 70 -5.68 -6.56 5.21
C PHE A 70 -5.28 -7.98 5.60
N ASP A 71 -5.82 -8.96 4.89
CA ASP A 71 -5.43 -10.35 5.10
C ASP A 71 -3.92 -10.55 4.81
N GLY A 72 -3.25 -11.33 5.66
CA GLY A 72 -1.81 -11.55 5.59
C GLY A 72 -0.94 -10.49 6.27
N ASP A 73 -1.52 -9.40 6.77
CA ASP A 73 -0.76 -8.37 7.47
C ASP A 73 -0.11 -8.89 8.75
N THR A 74 1.05 -8.33 9.06
CA THR A 74 1.81 -8.48 10.30
C THR A 74 2.32 -7.10 10.72
N LEU A 75 2.75 -6.90 11.97
CA LEU A 75 3.34 -5.61 12.34
C LEU A 75 4.59 -5.31 11.50
N ARG A 76 5.38 -6.34 11.16
CA ARG A 76 6.56 -6.19 10.30
C ARG A 76 6.20 -5.72 8.90
N SER A 77 5.29 -6.41 8.22
CA SER A 77 4.89 -6.03 6.85
C SER A 77 4.26 -4.63 6.82
N ILE A 78 3.42 -4.30 7.81
CA ILE A 78 2.85 -2.96 7.93
C ILE A 78 3.97 -1.91 8.10
N ALA A 79 4.90 -2.11 9.04
CA ALA A 79 5.95 -1.13 9.29
C ALA A 79 6.94 -1.01 8.11
N GLU A 80 7.62 -2.11 7.77
CA GLU A 80 8.82 -2.11 6.94
C GLU A 80 8.47 -2.12 5.44
N GLN A 81 7.39 -2.81 5.05
CA GLN A 81 6.98 -2.92 3.64
C GLN A 81 5.99 -1.83 3.25
N LYS A 82 4.91 -1.65 4.02
CA LYS A 82 3.81 -0.77 3.64
C LYS A 82 4.07 0.70 3.99
N PHE A 83 4.60 0.98 5.18
CA PHE A 83 4.82 2.36 5.64
C PHE A 83 6.27 2.82 5.58
N ASN A 84 7.21 1.93 5.29
CA ASN A 84 8.63 2.24 5.24
C ASN A 84 9.14 2.95 6.52
N ILE A 85 8.64 2.51 7.69
CA ILE A 85 9.06 2.94 9.02
C ILE A 85 9.70 1.77 9.76
N SER A 86 10.48 2.07 10.80
CA SER A 86 11.05 1.01 11.63
C SER A 86 9.96 0.23 12.36
N LEU A 87 10.14 -1.08 12.48
CA LEU A 87 9.24 -1.93 13.26
C LEU A 87 9.10 -1.42 14.71
N SER A 88 10.21 -0.99 15.31
CA SER A 88 10.23 -0.46 16.67
C SER A 88 9.40 0.81 16.84
N ALA A 89 9.30 1.65 15.81
CA ALA A 89 8.42 2.82 15.84
C ALA A 89 6.95 2.41 15.82
N LEU A 90 6.58 1.44 14.97
CA LEU A 90 5.20 0.96 14.92
C LEU A 90 4.79 0.26 16.21
N GLN A 91 5.65 -0.58 16.78
CA GLN A 91 5.36 -1.32 18.03
C GLN A 91 5.07 -0.40 19.23
N GLN A 92 5.55 0.85 19.22
CA GLN A 92 5.28 1.82 20.28
C GLN A 92 3.85 2.39 20.23
N THR A 93 3.20 2.39 19.07
CA THR A 93 1.86 2.97 18.89
C THR A 93 0.80 1.94 18.53
N ALA A 94 1.18 0.81 17.93
CA ALA A 94 0.27 -0.22 17.47
C ALA A 94 -0.48 -0.85 18.65
N MET A 95 -1.73 -0.43 18.79
CA MET A 95 -2.65 -0.90 19.81
C MET A 95 -4.01 -1.15 19.18
N GLY A 96 -4.64 -2.26 19.54
CA GLY A 96 -5.97 -2.63 19.06
C GLY A 96 -6.29 -4.10 19.36
N PRO A 97 -7.56 -4.52 19.16
CA PRO A 97 -7.91 -5.94 19.20
C PRO A 97 -7.10 -6.72 18.15
N GLY A 98 -6.68 -7.94 18.49
CA GLY A 98 -5.93 -8.81 17.57
C GLY A 98 -4.47 -8.41 17.31
N ILE A 99 -3.96 -7.35 17.94
CA ILE A 99 -2.55 -6.94 17.83
C ILE A 99 -1.70 -7.71 18.85
N SER A 100 -0.75 -8.51 18.34
CA SER A 100 0.21 -9.29 19.12
C SER A 100 1.51 -8.51 19.37
N ASN A 101 2.22 -8.85 20.45
CA ASN A 101 3.59 -8.36 20.68
C ASN A 101 4.62 -9.04 19.76
N ASP A 102 4.31 -10.22 19.24
CA ASP A 102 5.12 -10.88 18.22
C ASP A 102 4.84 -10.20 16.87
N PRO A 103 5.85 -9.53 16.27
CA PRO A 103 5.66 -8.71 15.09
C PRO A 103 5.35 -9.50 13.82
N ASP A 104 5.57 -10.82 13.84
CA ASP A 104 5.40 -11.71 12.70
C ASP A 104 4.09 -12.54 12.81
N THR A 105 3.32 -12.34 13.88
CA THR A 105 1.97 -12.89 14.00
C THR A 105 1.01 -12.20 13.04
N ASN A 106 0.20 -12.99 12.33
CA ASN A 106 -0.84 -12.49 11.43
C ASN A 106 -1.88 -11.67 12.22
N ILE A 107 -2.12 -10.45 11.73
CA ILE A 107 -3.19 -9.58 12.17
C ILE A 107 -4.37 -9.85 11.25
N GLY A 108 -5.45 -10.41 11.81
CA GLY A 108 -6.64 -10.71 11.02
C GLY A 108 -7.17 -9.48 10.27
N ALA A 109 -7.77 -9.67 9.10
CA ALA A 109 -8.31 -8.56 8.32
C ALA A 109 -9.34 -7.74 9.10
N GLY A 110 -9.34 -6.43 8.88
CA GLY A 110 -10.28 -5.49 9.50
C GLY A 110 -9.91 -5.03 10.92
N GLN A 111 -8.78 -5.47 11.49
CA GLN A 111 -8.29 -4.91 12.75
C GLN A 111 -7.72 -3.51 12.51
N THR A 112 -7.94 -2.60 13.45
CA THR A 112 -7.39 -1.24 13.38
C THR A 112 -6.22 -1.09 14.33
N LEU A 113 -5.14 -0.45 13.88
CA LEU A 113 -4.00 -0.08 14.72
C LEU A 113 -3.59 1.38 14.49
N LYS A 114 -2.94 1.97 15.49
CA LYS A 114 -2.46 3.35 15.43
C LYS A 114 -1.05 3.41 14.84
N LEU A 115 -0.86 4.35 13.92
CA LEU A 115 0.41 4.65 13.27
C LEU A 115 1.14 5.81 13.99
N PRO A 116 2.47 5.76 14.12
CA PRO A 116 3.25 6.89 14.63
C PRO A 116 3.28 7.99 13.56
N LEU A 117 2.85 9.21 13.89
CA LEU A 117 2.82 10.33 12.94
C LEU A 117 3.95 11.33 13.18
N CYS A 118 4.51 11.85 12.10
CA CYS A 118 5.51 12.90 12.20
C CYS A 118 4.81 14.20 12.61
N LYS A 119 5.27 14.81 13.69
CA LYS A 119 4.85 16.16 14.07
C LYS A 119 5.13 17.12 12.92
N GLU A 120 4.23 18.08 12.69
CA GLU A 120 4.42 19.14 11.67
C GLU A 120 4.75 18.54 10.31
N SER A 121 3.86 17.67 9.82
CA SER A 121 3.96 17.08 8.50
C SER A 121 2.60 17.06 7.82
N GLN A 122 2.61 17.09 6.50
CA GLN A 122 1.40 17.08 5.68
C GLN A 122 1.61 16.28 4.41
N CYS A 123 0.52 15.80 3.83
CA CYS A 123 0.43 15.30 2.47
C CYS A 123 -0.75 15.98 1.78
N GLN A 124 -0.73 16.05 0.45
CA GLN A 124 -1.89 16.44 -0.33
C GLN A 124 -2.75 15.20 -0.60
N MET A 125 -4.04 15.25 -0.26
CA MET A 125 -4.99 14.19 -0.62
C MET A 125 -5.67 14.54 -1.95
N LEU A 126 -5.62 13.62 -2.92
CA LEU A 126 -6.19 13.84 -4.25
C LEU A 126 -6.97 12.59 -4.72
N PRO A 127 -8.05 12.76 -5.49
CA PRO A 127 -8.63 11.65 -6.25
C PRO A 127 -7.69 11.25 -7.40
N TYR A 128 -7.49 9.95 -7.59
CA TYR A 128 -6.67 9.40 -8.66
C TYR A 128 -7.38 8.21 -9.32
N GLU A 129 -7.51 8.24 -10.64
CA GLU A 129 -8.04 7.13 -11.41
C GLU A 129 -6.91 6.19 -11.82
N ILE A 130 -6.93 4.95 -11.33
CA ILE A 130 -5.89 3.97 -11.68
C ILE A 130 -6.22 3.38 -13.06
N GLN A 131 -5.75 4.04 -14.12
CA GLN A 131 -5.92 3.52 -15.47
C GLN A 131 -5.07 2.26 -15.73
N TYR A 132 -3.90 2.16 -15.10
CA TYR A 132 -3.00 1.02 -15.14
C TYR A 132 -2.01 1.12 -13.97
N GLY A 133 -1.53 0.00 -13.44
CA GLY A 133 -0.55 -0.03 -12.34
C GLY A 133 -1.10 -0.60 -11.02
N THR A 134 -0.24 -0.86 -10.05
CA THR A 134 -0.61 -1.21 -8.67
C THR A 134 -0.44 -0.01 -7.72
N TYR A 135 -0.84 -0.14 -6.45
CA TYR A 135 -0.49 0.90 -5.46
C TYR A 135 1.02 1.08 -5.29
N ALA A 136 1.84 0.06 -5.53
CA ALA A 136 3.30 0.22 -5.52
C ALA A 136 3.78 1.16 -6.65
N ASP A 137 3.17 1.05 -7.84
CA ASP A 137 3.45 1.97 -8.96
C ASP A 137 2.99 3.40 -8.63
N VAL A 138 1.79 3.54 -8.05
CA VAL A 138 1.21 4.85 -7.67
C VAL A 138 2.03 5.51 -6.56
N ALA A 139 2.38 4.77 -5.49
CA ALA A 139 3.17 5.28 -4.37
C ALA A 139 4.52 5.83 -4.84
N ARG A 140 5.21 5.09 -5.73
CA ARG A 140 6.47 5.52 -6.34
C ARG A 140 6.32 6.78 -7.18
N THR A 141 5.21 6.90 -7.90
CA THR A 141 4.93 8.05 -8.78
C THR A 141 4.66 9.33 -7.98
N TYR A 142 3.93 9.22 -6.87
CA TYR A 142 3.44 10.37 -6.09
C TYR A 142 4.25 10.66 -4.81
N GLY A 143 5.34 9.94 -4.58
CA GLY A 143 6.20 10.15 -3.42
C GLY A 143 5.49 9.82 -2.09
N SER A 144 4.70 8.75 -2.07
CA SER A 144 4.02 8.24 -0.88
C SER A 144 4.45 6.81 -0.57
N THR A 145 3.86 6.20 0.45
CA THR A 145 4.01 4.76 0.68
C THR A 145 2.75 3.99 0.27
N VAL A 146 2.90 2.68 0.02
CA VAL A 146 1.76 1.80 -0.30
C VAL A 146 0.76 1.77 0.86
N GLY A 147 1.26 1.70 2.10
CA GLY A 147 0.47 1.72 3.33
C GLY A 147 -0.36 2.99 3.46
N GLN A 148 0.16 4.15 3.08
CA GLN A 148 -0.61 5.40 3.08
C GLN A 148 -1.80 5.34 2.13
N ILE A 149 -1.60 4.82 0.92
CA ILE A 149 -2.68 4.65 -0.07
C ILE A 149 -3.68 3.59 0.42
N MET A 150 -3.22 2.45 0.94
CA MET A 150 -4.10 1.44 1.52
C MET A 150 -4.94 1.98 2.67
N ALA A 151 -4.34 2.77 3.56
CA ALA A 151 -5.02 3.29 4.74
C ALA A 151 -6.18 4.25 4.40
N VAL A 152 -6.06 5.01 3.31
CA VAL A 152 -7.13 5.88 2.82
C VAL A 152 -8.09 5.18 1.85
N ASN A 153 -7.84 3.91 1.50
CA ASN A 153 -8.73 3.06 0.69
C ASN A 153 -8.86 1.64 1.30
N PRO A 154 -9.34 1.51 2.55
CA PRO A 154 -9.20 0.28 3.35
C PRO A 154 -10.00 -0.94 2.82
N THR A 155 -10.89 -0.76 1.85
CA THR A 155 -11.70 -1.85 1.28
C THR A 155 -11.34 -2.17 -0.16
N TYR A 156 -10.39 -1.45 -0.76
CA TYR A 156 -9.98 -1.67 -2.13
C TYR A 156 -8.94 -2.78 -2.21
N ASN A 157 -9.23 -3.85 -2.98
CA ASN A 157 -8.25 -4.88 -3.34
C ASN A 157 -7.81 -4.76 -4.79
N LYS A 158 -8.75 -4.72 -5.73
CA LYS A 158 -8.49 -4.68 -7.17
C LYS A 158 -9.68 -4.11 -7.92
N SER A 159 -9.48 -3.75 -9.19
CA SER A 159 -10.57 -3.35 -10.06
C SER A 159 -11.43 -4.55 -10.48
N THR A 160 -12.72 -4.26 -10.71
CA THR A 160 -13.66 -5.14 -11.42
C THR A 160 -14.07 -4.56 -12.78
N GLY A 161 -13.55 -3.38 -13.14
CA GLY A 161 -13.81 -2.71 -14.41
C GLY A 161 -13.08 -3.34 -15.60
N ALA A 162 -13.54 -3.02 -16.80
CA ALA A 162 -12.91 -3.45 -18.04
C ALA A 162 -11.54 -2.75 -18.27
N ALA A 163 -10.77 -3.23 -19.25
CA ALA A 163 -9.52 -2.59 -19.64
C ALA A 163 -9.78 -1.15 -20.13
N GLY A 164 -9.26 -0.16 -19.41
CA GLY A 164 -9.45 1.27 -19.71
C GLY A 164 -10.32 2.00 -18.68
N ASP A 165 -11.12 1.26 -17.91
CA ASP A 165 -11.94 1.80 -16.82
C ASP A 165 -11.23 1.57 -15.47
N GLY A 166 -10.73 2.66 -14.88
CA GLY A 166 -10.02 2.63 -13.59
C GLY A 166 -10.95 2.94 -12.41
N PRO A 167 -10.72 2.33 -11.23
CA PRO A 167 -11.34 2.83 -10.02
C PRO A 167 -10.71 4.19 -9.66
N VAL A 168 -11.52 5.11 -9.17
CA VAL A 168 -11.06 6.34 -8.55
C VAL A 168 -10.80 6.05 -7.07
N VAL A 169 -9.55 6.20 -6.66
CA VAL A 169 -9.08 6.02 -5.28
C VAL A 169 -8.59 7.36 -4.71
N ALA A 170 -8.52 7.47 -3.39
CA ALA A 170 -7.79 8.58 -2.77
C ALA A 170 -6.30 8.25 -2.73
N ILE A 171 -5.43 9.19 -3.07
CA ILE A 171 -3.99 9.06 -2.85
C ILE A 171 -3.51 10.16 -1.93
N LEU A 172 -2.43 9.88 -1.20
CA LEU A 172 -1.64 10.90 -0.52
C LEU A 172 -0.41 11.16 -1.39
N ALA A 173 -0.15 12.41 -1.72
CA ALA A 173 0.98 12.83 -2.53
C ALA A 173 1.78 13.91 -1.78
N ASP A 174 3.03 14.11 -2.20
CA ASP A 174 3.89 15.19 -1.71
C ASP A 174 3.95 15.25 -0.17
N CYS A 175 4.18 14.10 0.47
CA CYS A 175 4.28 14.02 1.92
C CYS A 175 5.59 14.65 2.42
N HIS A 176 5.51 15.70 3.23
CA HIS A 176 6.68 16.45 3.71
C HIS A 176 6.49 17.02 5.11
N LEU A 177 7.60 17.38 5.76
CA LEU A 177 7.58 18.22 6.96
C LEU A 177 7.16 19.64 6.59
N THR A 178 6.21 20.20 7.31
CA THR A 178 5.90 21.62 7.25
C THR A 178 6.95 22.35 8.08
N THR A 179 7.75 23.23 7.46
CA THR A 179 8.76 24.02 8.18
C THR A 179 8.12 24.75 9.37
N ASP A 180 8.63 24.49 10.57
CA ASP A 180 8.33 25.12 11.87
C ASP A 180 7.35 26.31 11.81
N GLY A 181 6.04 26.05 11.90
CA GLY A 181 5.05 27.03 12.36
C GLY A 181 4.61 28.14 11.41
N THR A 182 5.00 28.18 10.14
CA THR A 182 4.33 29.09 9.17
C THR A 182 3.17 28.37 8.49
N PRO A 183 1.90 28.74 8.76
CA PRO A 183 0.77 28.16 8.05
C PRO A 183 0.88 28.49 6.56
N THR A 184 1.00 27.45 5.74
CA THR A 184 0.90 27.58 4.29
C THR A 184 -0.54 27.96 3.95
N VAL A 185 -0.76 29.25 3.68
CA VAL A 185 -2.05 29.73 3.15
C VAL A 185 -2.14 29.24 1.72
N ILE A 186 -3.04 28.28 1.47
CA ILE A 186 -3.39 27.86 0.11
C ILE A 186 -4.29 28.96 -0.46
N SER A 187 -3.80 29.69 -1.47
CA SER A 187 -4.55 30.66 -2.28
C SER A 187 -5.33 29.96 -3.39
#